data_AF-A0A5C9DXR6-F1
#
_entry.id   AF-A0A5C9DXR6-F1
#
_cell.length_a   1.000
_cell.length_b   1.000
_cell.length_c   1.000
_cell.angle_alpha   90.00
_cell.angle_beta   90.00
_cell.angle_gamma   90.00
#
_symmetry.space_group_name_H-M   'P 1'
#
loop_
_entity.id
_entity.type
_entity.pdbx_description
1 polymer ?
#
loop_
_entity_poly.entity_id
_entity_poly.type
_entity_poly.pdbx_seq_one_letter_code
_entity_poly.pdbx_strand_id
1 'polypeptide(L)'
;MGFFISFLFISFLGFFSHHWYHKYGLSKGKLAWIFYFGVISIGGLLIFNILLYVGIFNFLVPFLNIFPWISIDSGKDLMWNSFLLVGFDWNINYNDNGLDVIAILLFFSYPMWYMAFKDFSRKFFGGNKPYEKGLWYLLAPTKKPKENRKVELPKK
;
A
#
# COMPACT_ATOMS: atom_id res chain seq x y z
N MET A 1 6.45 -6.43 10.52
CA MET A 1 5.59 -5.39 11.13
C MET A 1 4.32 -6.12 11.50
N GLY A 2 3.65 -5.77 12.60
CA GLY A 2 2.34 -6.36 12.91
C GLY A 2 1.41 -6.42 11.70
N PHE A 3 0.63 -7.50 11.50
CA PHE A 3 -0.30 -7.58 10.36
C PHE A 3 -1.22 -6.35 10.32
N PHE A 4 -1.73 -5.93 11.48
CA PHE A 4 -2.55 -4.73 11.59
C PHE A 4 -1.79 -3.45 11.22
N ILE A 5 -0.54 -3.35 11.64
CA ILE A 5 0.30 -2.18 11.34
C ILE A 5 0.63 -2.15 9.84
N SER A 6 1.00 -3.29 9.26
CA SER A 6 1.19 -3.44 7.81
C SER A 6 -0.07 -3.04 7.06
N PHE A 7 -1.24 -3.48 7.50
CA PHE A 7 -2.53 -3.08 6.94
C PHE A 7 -2.74 -1.56 7.02
N LEU A 8 -2.51 -0.92 8.17
CA LEU A 8 -2.62 0.53 8.33
C LEU A 8 -1.65 1.27 7.40
N PHE A 9 -0.41 0.84 7.31
CA PHE A 9 0.58 1.45 6.41
C PHE A 9 0.22 1.26 4.93
N ILE A 10 -0.22 0.07 4.52
CA ILE A 10 -0.71 -0.19 3.15
C ILE A 10 -1.91 0.69 2.84
N SER A 11 -2.83 0.83 3.80
CA SER A 11 -4.03 1.66 3.68
C SER A 11 -3.64 3.12 3.50
N PHE A 12 -2.70 3.61 4.32
CA PHE A 12 -2.21 4.97 4.27
C PHE A 12 -1.44 5.24 2.96
N LEU A 13 -0.51 4.37 2.56
CA LEU A 13 0.24 4.51 1.31
C LEU A 13 -0.68 4.42 0.08
N GLY A 14 -1.64 3.50 0.10
CA GLY A 14 -2.68 3.41 -0.92
C GLY A 14 -3.51 4.70 -0.99
N PHE A 15 -3.90 5.23 0.18
CA PHE A 15 -4.68 6.46 0.26
C PHE A 15 -3.92 7.71 -0.21
N PHE A 16 -2.63 7.83 0.11
CA PHE A 16 -1.84 8.97 -0.35
C PHE A 16 -1.28 8.80 -1.76
N SER A 17 -1.35 7.59 -2.35
CA SER A 17 -0.89 7.33 -3.71
C SER A 17 -1.48 8.31 -4.74
N HIS A 18 -2.80 8.54 -4.72
CA HIS A 18 -3.43 9.47 -5.64
C HIS A 18 -3.17 10.95 -5.27
N HIS A 19 -3.15 11.27 -3.97
CA HIS A 19 -2.84 12.63 -3.52
C HIS A 19 -1.43 13.06 -3.93
N TRP A 20 -0.43 12.19 -3.75
CA TRP A 20 0.94 12.43 -4.17
C TRP A 20 1.09 12.42 -5.69
N TYR A 21 0.32 11.60 -6.42
CA TYR A 21 0.24 11.71 -7.87
C TYR A 21 -0.26 13.10 -8.31
N HIS A 22 -1.24 13.71 -7.63
CA HIS A 22 -1.72 15.04 -8.01
C HIS A 22 -0.81 16.18 -7.51
N LYS A 23 -0.19 16.01 -6.33
CA LYS A 23 0.65 17.04 -5.68
C LYS A 23 2.08 17.06 -6.22
N TYR A 24 2.67 15.90 -6.45
CA TYR A 24 4.06 15.73 -6.92
C TYR A 24 4.13 15.21 -8.36
N GLY A 25 3.02 14.72 -8.93
CA GLY A 25 2.99 14.34 -10.34
C GLY A 25 3.02 15.57 -11.23
N LEU A 26 4.22 15.86 -11.76
CA LEU A 26 4.50 15.61 -13.17
C LEU A 26 3.23 15.69 -14.03
N SER A 27 2.70 16.91 -14.24
CA SER A 27 1.45 17.20 -14.97
C SER A 27 1.45 16.78 -16.46
N LYS A 28 2.37 15.89 -16.85
CA LYS A 28 2.69 15.43 -18.20
C LYS A 28 2.61 13.90 -18.33
N GLY A 29 1.57 13.28 -17.78
CA GLY A 29 1.03 12.01 -18.33
C GLY A 29 1.81 10.71 -18.08
N LYS A 30 2.72 10.62 -17.11
CA LYS A 30 3.35 9.34 -16.76
C LYS A 30 2.51 8.56 -15.74
N LEU A 31 1.48 7.88 -16.23
CA LEU A 31 0.63 6.97 -15.44
C LEU A 31 1.43 5.87 -14.71
N ALA A 32 2.64 5.59 -15.21
CA ALA A 32 3.59 4.66 -14.61
C ALA A 32 3.98 5.02 -13.16
N TRP A 33 3.86 6.29 -12.74
CA TRP A 33 4.18 6.69 -11.36
C TRP A 33 3.37 5.93 -10.32
N ILE A 34 2.07 5.79 -10.53
CA ILE A 34 1.17 5.08 -9.60
C ILE A 34 1.58 3.60 -9.50
N PHE A 35 2.01 3.02 -10.63
CA PHE A 35 2.49 1.64 -10.66
C PHE A 35 3.82 1.48 -9.91
N TYR A 36 4.84 2.30 -10.22
CA TYR A 36 6.13 2.24 -9.51
C TYR A 36 5.98 2.51 -8.02
N PHE A 37 5.13 3.48 -7.65
CA PHE A 37 4.85 3.78 -6.26
C PHE A 37 4.19 2.60 -5.55
N GLY A 38 3.26 1.90 -6.21
CA GLY A 38 2.67 0.65 -5.69
C GLY A 38 3.70 -0.47 -5.53
N VAL A 39 4.54 -0.70 -6.53
CA VAL A 39 5.60 -1.72 -6.47
C VAL A 39 6.59 -1.43 -5.34
N ILE A 40 7.03 -0.18 -5.20
CA ILE A 40 7.97 0.23 -4.14
C ILE A 40 7.30 0.11 -2.76
N SER A 41 6.05 0.57 -2.63
CA SER A 41 5.32 0.54 -1.35
C SER A 41 5.06 -0.89 -0.89
N ILE A 42 4.48 -1.73 -1.77
CA ILE A 42 4.18 -3.12 -1.46
C ILE A 42 5.49 -3.88 -1.28
N GLY A 43 6.42 -3.80 -2.24
CA GLY A 43 7.70 -4.50 -2.19
C GLY A 43 8.53 -4.14 -0.96
N GLY A 44 8.62 -2.86 -0.60
CA GLY A 44 9.29 -2.40 0.61
C GLY A 44 8.67 -2.98 1.88
N LEU A 45 7.34 -3.00 1.97
CA LEU A 45 6.64 -3.60 3.12
C LEU A 45 6.78 -5.13 3.17
N LEU A 46 6.81 -5.81 2.03
CA LEU A 46 7.04 -7.25 1.99
C LEU A 46 8.44 -7.59 2.47
N ILE A 47 9.46 -6.90 1.96
CA ILE A 47 10.85 -7.05 2.39
C ILE A 47 10.96 -6.77 3.89
N PHE A 48 10.37 -5.68 4.37
CA PHE A 48 10.40 -5.35 5.79
C PHE A 48 9.75 -6.43 6.67
N ASN A 49 8.64 -7.03 6.23
CA ASN A 49 8.00 -8.13 6.96
C ASN A 49 8.85 -9.40 6.98
N ILE A 50 9.47 -9.76 5.86
CA ILE A 50 10.40 -10.90 5.79
C ILE A 50 11.58 -10.68 6.73
N LEU A 51 12.17 -9.49 6.73
CA LEU A 51 13.30 -9.16 7.60
C LEU A 51 12.93 -9.20 9.09
N LEU A 52 11.70 -8.80 9.45
CA LEU A 52 11.19 -8.95 10.81
C LEU A 52 10.95 -10.42 11.19
N TYR A 53 10.41 -11.21 10.26
CA TYR A 53 10.14 -12.63 10.49
C TYR A 53 11.43 -13.46 10.66
N VAL A 54 12.47 -13.15 9.88
CA VAL A 54 13.81 -13.78 10.00
C VAL A 54 14.57 -13.31 11.25
N GLY A 55 14.07 -12.28 11.94
CA GLY A 55 14.66 -11.76 13.18
C GLY A 55 15.83 -10.79 12.95
N ILE A 56 16.10 -10.38 11.71
CA ILE A 56 17.14 -9.38 11.39
C ILE A 56 16.83 -8.03 12.06
N PHE A 57 15.55 -7.70 12.19
CA PHE A 57 15.08 -6.48 12.87
C PHE A 57 14.82 -6.67 14.38
N ASN A 58 15.28 -7.75 15.01
CA ASN A 58 15.12 -7.94 16.46
C ASN A 58 15.80 -6.81 17.27
N PHE A 59 16.77 -6.09 16.70
CA PHE A 59 17.37 -4.92 17.35
C PHE A 59 16.38 -3.74 17.54
N LEU A 60 15.23 -3.72 16.86
CA LEU A 60 14.19 -2.70 17.05
C LEU A 60 13.30 -2.98 18.26
N VAL A 61 13.25 -4.24 18.72
CA VAL A 61 12.39 -4.68 19.84
C VAL A 61 12.71 -3.96 21.16
N PRO A 62 13.99 -3.76 21.56
CA PRO A 62 14.32 -3.00 22.76
C PRO A 62 13.79 -1.56 22.77
N PHE A 63 13.71 -0.91 21.61
CA PHE A 63 13.15 0.44 21.51
C PHE A 63 11.63 0.45 21.72
N LEU A 64 10.93 -0.62 21.34
CA LEU A 64 9.49 -0.74 21.52
C LEU A 64 9.14 -1.09 22.97
N ASN A 65 9.97 -1.87 23.67
CA ASN A 65 9.79 -2.23 25.08
C ASN A 65 10.11 -1.08 26.06
N ILE A 66 10.38 0.14 25.58
CA ILE A 66 10.45 1.33 26.44
C ILE A 66 9.08 1.61 27.09
N PHE A 67 7.99 1.27 26.38
CA PHE A 67 6.64 1.45 26.90
C PHE A 67 6.30 0.34 27.89
N PRO A 68 5.78 0.67 29.09
CA PRO A 68 5.62 -0.30 30.18
C PRO A 68 4.54 -1.36 29.95
N TRP A 69 3.67 -1.17 28.95
CA TRP A 69 2.64 -2.14 28.55
C TRP A 69 3.04 -2.99 27.35
N ILE A 70 4.26 -2.82 26.82
CA ILE A 70 4.75 -3.56 25.65
C ILE A 70 5.80 -4.57 26.13
N SER A 71 5.50 -5.84 25.93
CA SER A 71 6.41 -6.96 26.22
C SER A 71 6.57 -7.80 24.98
N ILE A 72 7.50 -7.41 24.11
CA ILE A 72 7.81 -8.12 22.88
C ILE A 72 9.14 -8.82 23.04
N ASP A 73 9.18 -10.13 22.81
CA ASP A 73 10.42 -10.92 22.88
C ASP A 73 11.13 -11.03 21.52
N SER A 74 10.36 -10.93 20.43
CA SER A 74 10.82 -11.26 19.09
C SER A 74 10.14 -10.42 18.01
N GLY A 75 10.80 -10.18 16.89
CA GLY A 75 10.18 -9.57 15.71
C GLY A 75 8.97 -10.36 15.18
N LYS A 76 8.92 -11.67 15.42
CA LYS A 76 7.76 -12.53 15.10
C LYS A 76 6.58 -12.25 16.01
N ASP A 77 6.86 -12.00 17.29
CA ASP A 77 5.85 -11.70 18.30
C ASP A 77 5.14 -10.37 17.98
N LEU A 78 5.90 -9.34 17.58
CA LEU A 78 5.35 -8.09 17.05
C LEU A 78 4.46 -8.31 15.80
N MET A 79 4.72 -9.35 15.00
CA MET A 79 3.95 -9.63 13.79
C MET A 79 2.51 -10.07 14.14
N TRP A 80 2.36 -10.87 15.18
CA TRP A 80 1.09 -11.44 15.63
C TRP A 80 0.39 -10.56 16.66
N ASN A 81 1.12 -10.06 17.65
CA ASN A 81 0.61 -9.19 18.71
C ASN A 81 0.80 -7.72 18.35
N SER A 82 0.38 -7.35 17.14
CA SER A 82 0.52 -5.98 16.59
C SER A 82 -0.12 -4.90 17.46
N PHE A 83 -1.19 -5.29 18.17
CA PHE A 83 -2.02 -4.42 18.99
C PHE A 83 -1.38 -4.06 20.34
N LEU A 84 -0.29 -4.73 20.71
CA LEU A 84 0.52 -4.38 21.90
C LEU A 84 0.96 -2.92 21.85
N LEU A 85 1.26 -2.38 20.65
CA LEU A 85 1.62 -0.97 20.49
C LEU A 85 0.52 0.00 20.94
N VAL A 86 -0.74 -0.43 20.94
CA VAL A 86 -1.91 0.35 21.36
C VAL A 86 -2.41 -0.10 22.76
N GLY A 87 -1.66 -0.98 23.43
CA GLY A 87 -1.98 -1.47 24.78
C GLY A 87 -2.95 -2.65 24.83
N PHE A 88 -3.25 -3.30 23.70
CA PHE A 88 -4.08 -4.50 23.65
C PHE A 88 -3.22 -5.73 23.36
N ASP A 89 -3.18 -6.66 24.32
CA ASP A 89 -2.49 -7.93 24.17
C ASP A 89 -3.49 -9.04 23.80
N TRP A 90 -3.23 -9.71 22.68
CA TRP A 90 -3.99 -10.87 22.23
C TRP A 90 -3.36 -12.19 22.69
N ASN A 91 -2.16 -12.13 23.27
CA ASN A 91 -1.40 -13.24 23.82
C ASN A 91 -1.29 -14.41 22.83
N ILE A 92 -1.07 -14.10 21.54
CA ILE A 92 -0.89 -15.10 20.50
C ILE A 92 0.53 -15.62 20.57
N ASN A 93 0.70 -16.92 20.80
CA ASN A 93 2.01 -17.53 20.80
C ASN A 93 2.51 -17.73 19.36
N TYR A 94 3.60 -17.05 19.00
CA TYR A 94 4.16 -17.13 17.64
C TYR A 94 4.71 -18.52 17.28
N ASN A 95 4.86 -19.44 18.24
CA ASN A 95 5.27 -20.83 18.00
C ASN A 95 4.09 -21.77 17.68
N ASP A 96 2.85 -21.28 17.65
CA ASP A 96 1.69 -22.12 17.34
C ASP A 96 1.70 -22.60 15.88
N ASN A 97 1.50 -23.91 15.71
CA ASN A 97 1.45 -24.54 14.40
C ASN A 97 0.24 -24.02 13.60
N GLY A 98 0.50 -23.40 12.45
CA GLY A 98 -0.52 -22.88 11.53
C GLY A 98 -0.43 -21.37 11.30
N LEU A 99 0.27 -20.65 12.17
CA LEU A 99 0.53 -19.22 11.99
C LEU A 99 1.31 -18.93 10.70
N ASP A 100 2.24 -19.80 10.31
CA ASP A 100 3.00 -19.64 9.07
C ASP A 100 2.12 -19.70 7.81
N VAL A 101 1.12 -20.59 7.79
CA VAL A 101 0.16 -20.69 6.68
C VAL A 101 -0.70 -19.43 6.60
N ILE A 102 -1.15 -18.93 7.76
CA ILE A 102 -1.91 -17.70 7.86
C ILE A 102 -1.06 -16.51 7.39
N ALA A 103 0.21 -16.45 7.77
CA ALA A 103 1.15 -15.40 7.33
C ALA A 103 1.29 -15.37 5.81
N ILE A 104 1.40 -16.53 5.15
CA ILE A 104 1.46 -16.62 3.68
C ILE A 104 0.16 -16.09 3.05
N LEU A 105 -1.00 -16.49 3.57
CA LEU A 105 -2.29 -16.02 3.06
C LEU A 105 -2.42 -14.49 3.20
N LEU A 106 -2.04 -13.95 4.36
CA LEU A 106 -2.04 -12.52 4.64
C LEU A 106 -1.06 -11.78 3.72
N PHE A 107 0.10 -12.37 3.43
CA PHE A 107 1.09 -11.82 2.50
C PHE A 107 0.51 -11.63 1.08
N PHE A 108 -0.22 -12.62 0.57
CA PHE A 108 -0.91 -12.52 -0.73
C PHE A 108 -2.05 -11.50 -0.73
N SER A 109 -2.60 -11.13 0.43
CA SER A 109 -3.65 -10.13 0.54
C SER A 109 -3.14 -8.69 0.41
N TYR A 110 -1.85 -8.41 0.61
CA TYR A 110 -1.30 -7.05 0.63
C TYR A 110 -1.52 -6.25 -0.67
N PRO A 111 -1.31 -6.82 -1.87
CA PRO A 111 -1.62 -6.12 -3.11
C PRO A 111 -3.11 -5.78 -3.24
N MET A 112 -4.00 -6.65 -2.74
CA MET A 112 -5.44 -6.44 -2.78
C MET A 112 -5.85 -5.25 -1.92
N TRP A 113 -5.34 -5.18 -0.68
CA TRP A 113 -5.58 -4.04 0.22
C TRP A 113 -5.05 -2.74 -0.37
N TYR A 114 -3.83 -2.75 -0.92
CA TYR A 114 -3.27 -1.56 -1.56
C TYR A 114 -4.15 -1.04 -2.70
N MET A 115 -4.66 -1.94 -3.55
CA MET A 115 -5.58 -1.55 -4.63
C MET A 115 -6.89 -0.96 -4.10
N ALA A 116 -7.49 -1.59 -3.09
CA ALA A 116 -8.74 -1.10 -2.48
C ALA A 116 -8.61 0.32 -1.94
N PHE A 117 -7.53 0.60 -1.17
CA PHE A 117 -7.32 1.94 -0.59
C PHE A 117 -6.88 2.98 -1.62
N LYS A 118 -6.16 2.57 -2.66
CA LYS A 118 -5.87 3.43 -3.81
C LYS A 118 -7.15 3.87 -4.52
N ASP A 119 -8.09 2.95 -4.74
CA ASP A 119 -9.38 3.27 -5.38
C ASP A 119 -10.26 4.11 -4.46
N PHE A 120 -10.21 3.89 -3.15
CA PHE A 120 -10.86 4.76 -2.15
C PHE A 120 -10.31 6.19 -2.17
N SER A 121 -8.98 6.35 -2.19
CA SER A 121 -8.37 7.68 -2.29
C SER A 121 -8.68 8.39 -3.59
N ARG A 122 -8.72 7.67 -4.69
CA ARG A 122 -9.17 8.21 -5.97
C ARG A 122 -10.60 8.74 -5.87
N LYS A 123 -11.51 8.02 -5.21
CA LYS A 123 -12.89 8.49 -4.99
C LYS A 123 -12.93 9.76 -4.15
N PHE A 124 -12.03 9.90 -3.18
CA PHE A 124 -11.98 11.03 -2.25
C PHE A 124 -11.28 12.27 -2.83
N PHE A 125 -10.17 12.10 -3.55
CA PHE A 125 -9.33 13.20 -4.05
C PHE A 125 -9.40 13.45 -5.57
N GLY A 126 -9.81 12.47 -6.36
CA GLY A 126 -9.77 12.51 -7.83
C GLY A 126 -11.13 12.75 -8.51
N GLY A 127 -12.22 12.69 -7.76
CA GLY A 127 -13.58 12.74 -8.28
C GLY A 127 -14.02 11.48 -9.04
N ASN A 128 -15.33 11.35 -9.27
CA ASN A 128 -16.06 10.18 -9.80
C ASN A 128 -15.74 9.76 -11.24
N LYS A 129 -14.56 10.10 -11.81
CA LYS A 129 -14.17 9.60 -13.12
C LYS A 129 -13.41 8.28 -12.94
N PRO A 130 -14.01 7.11 -13.22
CA PRO A 130 -13.29 5.84 -13.22
C PRO A 130 -12.19 5.85 -14.29
N TYR A 131 -11.17 5.03 -14.10
CA TYR A 131 -10.20 4.74 -15.16
C TYR A 131 -11.01 3.68 -15.90
N GLU A 132 -11.85 4.10 -16.85
CA GLU A 132 -12.77 3.21 -17.58
C GLU A 132 -12.03 2.06 -18.29
N LYS A 133 -10.71 2.11 -18.30
CA LYS A 133 -9.83 1.05 -18.79
C LYS A 133 -8.94 0.67 -17.61
N GLY A 134 -9.11 -0.53 -17.07
CA GLY A 134 -8.24 -1.11 -16.03
C GLY A 134 -6.80 -1.30 -16.54
N LEU A 135 -6.21 -2.49 -16.37
CA LEU A 135 -4.88 -2.81 -16.94
C LEU A 135 -4.76 -2.48 -18.45
N TRP A 136 -5.89 -2.50 -19.18
CA TRP A 136 -5.99 -2.12 -20.60
C TRP A 136 -5.61 -0.67 -20.92
N TYR A 137 -5.58 0.24 -19.94
CA TYR A 137 -5.05 1.60 -20.17
C TYR A 137 -3.54 1.59 -20.43
N LEU A 138 -2.80 0.56 -19.98
CA LEU A 138 -1.36 0.41 -20.23
C LEU A 138 -1.01 0.25 -21.72
N LEU A 139 -1.96 -0.21 -22.53
CA LEU A 139 -1.83 -0.38 -23.97
C LEU A 139 -2.53 0.73 -24.75
N ALA A 140 -3.21 1.65 -24.07
CA ALA A 140 -3.89 2.75 -24.73
C ALA A 140 -2.86 3.77 -25.23
N PRO A 141 -2.93 4.21 -26.50
CA PRO A 141 -2.01 5.19 -27.04
C PRO A 141 -2.09 6.49 -26.24
N THR A 142 -0.93 6.94 -25.76
CA THR A 142 -0.77 8.09 -24.84
C THR A 142 -1.09 9.44 -25.48
N LYS A 143 -1.27 9.50 -26.80
CA LYS A 143 -1.64 10.73 -27.51
C LYS A 143 -3.14 10.72 -27.78
N LYS A 144 -3.86 11.68 -27.17
CA LYS A 144 -5.18 12.07 -27.67
C LYS A 144 -5.03 12.39 -29.16
N PRO A 145 -5.88 11.85 -30.06
CA PRO A 145 -5.90 12.33 -31.43
C PRO A 145 -6.17 13.84 -31.37
N LYS A 146 -5.34 14.62 -32.08
CA LYS A 146 -5.59 16.05 -32.24
C LYS A 146 -6.97 16.17 -32.86
N GLU A 147 -7.91 16.71 -32.10
CA GLU A 147 -9.23 17.09 -32.60
C GLU A 147 -8.98 18.03 -33.78
N ASN A 148 -9.33 17.56 -34.98
CA ASN A 148 -9.14 18.32 -36.20
C ASN A 148 -9.81 19.68 -36.02
N ARG A 149 -9.04 20.75 -36.25
CA ARG A 149 -9.51 22.14 -36.28
C ARG A 149 -10.88 22.17 -36.95
N LYS A 150 -11.88 22.72 -36.24
CA LYS A 150 -13.12 23.15 -36.87
C LYS A 150 -12.73 24.05 -38.04
N VAL A 151 -12.93 23.54 -39.26
CA VAL A 151 -12.85 24.35 -40.46
C VAL A 151 -14.04 25.29 -40.38
N GLU A 152 -13.78 26.55 -40.06
CA GLU A 152 -14.79 27.59 -40.19
C GLU A 152 -15.21 27.65 -41.66
N LEU A 153 -16.43 27.20 -41.95
CA LEU A 153 -17.03 27.38 -43.27
C LEU A 153 -17.26 28.88 -43.49
N PRO A 154 -16.91 29.42 -44.67
CA PRO A 154 -17.12 30.83 -44.96
C PRO A 154 -18.63 31.13 -44.92
N LYS A 155 -18.99 32.15 -44.14
CA LYS A 155 -20.36 32.69 -44.11
C LYS A 155 -20.68 33.22 -45.52
N LYS A 156 -21.76 32.70 -46.11
CA LYS A 156 -22.41 33.26 -47.30
C LYS A 156 -23.29 34.43 -46.91
#